data_AF-A0A559KBL6-F1
#
_entry.id   AF-A0A559KBL6-F1
#
_cell.length_a   1.000
_cell.length_b   1.000
_cell.length_c   1.000
_cell.angle_alpha   90.00
_cell.angle_beta   90.00
_cell.angle_gamma   90.00
#
_symmetry.space_group_name_H-M   'P 1'
#
loop_
_entity.id
_entity.type
_entity.pdbx_description
1 polymer ?
#
loop_
_entity_poly.entity_id
_entity_poly.type
_entity_poly.pdbx_seq_one_letter_code
_entity_poly.pdbx_strand_id
1 'polypeptide(L)' 'MGVILCKHCMTVIDTIDSEKVTTYYSDCHELECFEKRARQSSQAADSSESSD' A
#
# COMPACT_ATOMS: atom_id res chain seq x y z
N MET A 1 18.00 3.62 -10.86
CA MET A 1 16.64 3.24 -11.21
C MET A 1 15.87 3.14 -9.92
N GLY A 2 15.23 4.22 -9.52
CA GLY A 2 14.31 4.24 -8.39
C GLY A 2 12.89 3.90 -8.83
N VAL A 3 12.12 3.26 -7.96
CA VAL A 3 10.68 3.07 -8.15
C VAL A 3 9.95 3.58 -6.92
N ILE A 4 8.88 4.33 -7.12
CA ILE A 4 7.98 4.77 -6.05
C ILE A 4 6.76 3.87 -6.08
N LEU A 5 6.53 3.13 -5.01
CA LEU A 5 5.37 2.26 -4.84
C LEU A 5 4.39 2.87 -3.84
N CYS A 6 3.10 2.58 -4.02
CA CYS A 6 2.12 2.83 -2.98
C CYS A 6 2.35 1.88 -1.80
N LYS A 7 2.47 2.42 -0.57
CA LYS A 7 2.66 1.61 0.65
C LYS A 7 1.46 0.73 1.01
N HIS A 8 0.32 0.90 0.33
CA HIS A 8 -0.93 0.21 0.64
C HIS A 8 -1.32 -0.83 -0.40
N CYS A 9 -1.27 -0.47 -1.69
CA CYS A 9 -1.67 -1.36 -2.77
C CYS A 9 -0.49 -1.86 -3.62
N MET A 10 0.73 -1.44 -3.29
CA MET A 10 1.98 -1.83 -3.98
C MET A 10 2.03 -1.49 -5.48
N THR A 11 1.10 -0.67 -5.97
CA THR A 11 1.10 -0.15 -7.35
C THR A 11 2.26 0.83 -7.55
N VAL A 12 2.88 0.80 -8.74
CA VAL A 12 3.88 1.79 -9.16
C VAL A 12 3.21 3.14 -9.33
N ILE A 13 3.69 4.13 -8.57
CA ILE A 13 3.28 5.52 -8.69
C ILE A 13 4.15 6.22 -9.73
N ASP A 14 5.47 6.02 -9.67
CA ASP A 14 6.43 6.66 -10.56
C ASP A 14 7.78 5.93 -10.55
N THR A 15 8.67 6.31 -11.47
CA THR A 15 10.05 5.84 -11.57
C THR A 15 11.02 7.02 -11.58
N ILE A 16 12.11 6.90 -10.83
CA ILE A 16 13.17 7.91 -10.75
C ILE A 16 14.37 7.39 -11.55
N ASP A 17 14.84 8.14 -12.53
CA ASP A 17 16.12 7.82 -13.13
C ASP A 17 17.27 8.17 -12.17
N SER A 18 18.08 7.17 -11.83
CA SER A 18 19.14 7.31 -10.83
C SER A 18 20.20 6.23 -11.02
N GLU A 19 21.40 6.43 -10.50
CA GLU A 19 22.47 5.43 -10.64
C GLU A 19 22.26 4.20 -9.74
N LYS A 20 21.49 4.33 -8.65
CA LYS A 20 21.25 3.26 -7.68
C LYS A 20 19.84 2.70 -7.80
N VAL A 21 19.68 1.40 -7.53
CA VAL A 21 18.36 0.77 -7.47
C VAL A 21 17.78 0.97 -6.06
N THR A 22 16.70 1.73 -5.95
CA THR A 22 16.07 2.05 -4.67
C THR A 22 14.54 2.02 -4.78
N THR A 23 13.89 1.37 -3.83
CA THR A 23 12.42 1.39 -3.71
C THR A 23 12.01 2.44 -2.69
N TYR A 24 11.14 3.35 -3.10
CA TYR A 24 10.52 4.38 -2.27
C TYR A 24 9.05 4.05 -2.07
N TYR A 25 8.48 4.48 -0.94
CA TYR A 25 7.08 4.23 -0.59
C TYR A 25 6.35 5.54 -0.36
N SER A 26 5.16 5.68 -0.95
CA SER A 26 4.29 6.85 -0.82
C SER A 26 2.81 6.45 -0.77
N ASP A 27 1.91 7.43 -0.67
CA ASP A 27 0.46 7.27 -0.79
C ASP A 27 0.02 7.53 -2.23
N CYS A 28 -0.75 6.60 -2.82
CA CYS A 28 -1.42 6.87 -4.09
C CYS A 28 -2.84 7.43 -3.88
N HIS A 29 -3.36 8.07 -4.93
CA HIS A 29 -4.71 8.64 -4.99
C HIS A 29 -5.70 7.76 -5.76
N GLU A 30 -5.34 6.49 -6.00
CA GLU A 30 -6.21 5.54 -6.68
C GLU A 30 -7.44 5.23 -5.83
N LEU A 31 -8.62 5.39 -6.42
CA LEU A 31 -9.90 5.17 -5.72
C LEU A 31 -9.99 3.75 -5.16
N GLU A 32 -9.59 2.75 -5.96
CA GLU A 32 -9.58 1.35 -5.52
C GLU A 32 -8.67 1.10 -4.32
N CYS A 33 -7.53 1.80 -4.24
CA CYS A 33 -6.63 1.71 -3.10
C CYS A 33 -7.29 2.30 -1.85
N PHE A 34 -7.96 3.44 -1.99
CA PHE A 34 -8.68 4.07 -0.89
C PHE A 34 -9.82 3.18 -0.36
N GLU A 35 -10.62 2.59 -1.25
CA GLU A 35 -11.69 1.68 -0.85
C GLU A 35 -11.15 0.42 -0.16
N LYS A 36 -10.06 -0.17 -0.69
CA LYS A 36 -9.39 -1.32 -0.05
C LYS A 36 -8.88 -0.98 1.35
N ARG A 37 -8.27 0.20 1.52
CA ARG A 37 -7.83 0.70 2.84
C ARG A 37 -8.99 0.82 3.82
N ALA A 38 -10.09 1.42 3.39
CA ALA A 38 -11.27 1.61 4.24
C ALA A 38 -11.86 0.26 4.73
N ARG A 39 -11.85 -0.76 3.86
CA ARG A 39 -12.30 -2.12 4.21
C ARG A 39 -11.35 -2.86 5.15
N GLN A 40 -10.04 -2.66 5.00
CA GLN A 40 -9.03 -3.27 5.87
C GLN A 40 -9.05 -2.68 7.29
N SER A 41 -9.30 -1.37 7.44
CA SER A 41 -9.49 -0.75 8.76
C SER A 41 -10.69 -1.30 9.53
N SER A 42 -11.73 -1.77 8.84
CA SER A 42 -12.88 -2.42 9.48
C SER A 42 -12.67 -3.89 9.84
N GLN A 43 -11.67 -4.57 9.25
CA GLN A 43 -11.41 -6.00 9.50
C GLN A 43 -10.39 -6.25 10.63
N ALA A 44 -9.59 -5.25 11.01
CA ALA A 44 -8.66 -5.37 12.14
C ALA A 44 -9.35 -5.34 13.52
N ALA A 45 -10.65 -5.02 13.57
CA ALA A 45 -11.46 -5.08 14.79
C ALA A 45 -12.12 -6.46 15.02
N ASP A 46 -11.96 -7.41 14.09
CA ASP A 46 -12.66 -8.70 14.10
C ASP A 46 -11.68 -9.87 13.91
N SER A 47 -10.64 -9.92 14.75
CA SER A 47 -9.68 -11.04 14.79
C SER A 47 -9.26 -11.40 16.21
N SER A 48 -10.17 -11.25 17.17
CA SER A 48 -10.02 -11.81 18.52
C SER A 48 -11.38 -12.25 19.08
N GLU A 49 -11.99 -13.26 18.46
CA GLU A 49 -13.02 -14.06 19.14
C GLU A 49 -12.83 -15.56 18.81
N SER A 50 -12.21 -16.24 19.78
CA SER A 50 -12.34 -17.64 20.23
C SER A 50 -12.71 -18.77 19.25
N SER A 51 -11.96 -19.87 19.33
CA SER A 51 -12.50 -21.23 19.12
C SER A 51 -11.80 -22.20 20.09
N ASP A 52 -12.63 -22.83 20.93
CA ASP A 52 -12.47 -23.89 21.96
C ASP A 52 -11.07 -24.42 22.34
#